data_AF-A0A966ITM1-F1
#
_entry.id   AF-A0A966ITM1-F1
#
_cell.length_a   1.000
_cell.length_b   1.000
_cell.length_c   1.000
_cell.angle_alpha   90.00
_cell.angle_beta   90.00
_cell.angle_gamma   90.00
#
_symmetry.space_group_name_H-M   'P 1'
#
loop_
_entity.id
_entity.type
_entity.pdbx_description
1 polymer ?
#
loop_
_entity_poly.entity_id
_entity_poly.type
_entity_poly.pdbx_seq_one_letter_code
_entity_poly.pdbx_strand_id
1 'polypeptide(L)'
;MNYETNYSFLEYDTYDDFEKFIKEQNFSHLIENIDKKKIPTENYKRFSKMLISNSNNFFLQKNNLDYEVVALNSPFDRRNEYFEFRVIERNKPLKNFQVTIFSKDGDNFYKDYVKTNPNGEGKIRLFENRSYLISAVTVKKASLLEKLKLKSEWISHWASMTFYLNYN
;
A
#
# COMPACT_ATOMS: atom_id res chain seq x y z
N MET A 1 -6.81 11.53 -8.11
CA MET A 1 -8.01 11.49 -7.24
C MET A 1 -7.68 10.69 -6.00
N ASN A 2 -8.08 11.17 -4.83
CA ASN A 2 -7.86 10.54 -3.53
C ASN A 2 -9.19 10.03 -2.96
N TYR A 3 -9.16 8.88 -2.30
CA TYR A 3 -10.29 8.30 -1.58
C TYR A 3 -9.82 7.69 -0.26
N GLU A 4 -10.61 7.85 0.79
CA GLU A 4 -10.32 7.35 2.12
C GLU A 4 -11.57 6.68 2.70
N THR A 5 -11.41 5.49 3.27
CA THR A 5 -12.51 4.77 3.92
C THR A 5 -12.58 5.08 5.41
N ASN A 6 -13.73 4.79 6.03
CA ASN A 6 -13.77 4.54 7.47
C ASN A 6 -13.07 3.21 7.80
N TYR A 7 -12.81 2.97 9.09
CA TYR A 7 -12.39 1.64 9.54
C TYR A 7 -13.46 0.61 9.23
N SER A 8 -13.03 -0.55 8.77
CA SER A 8 -13.87 -1.72 8.54
C SER A 8 -13.34 -2.88 9.35
N PHE A 9 -14.24 -3.58 10.04
CA PHE A 9 -13.93 -4.76 10.83
C PHE A 9 -13.78 -5.99 9.93
N LEU A 10 -12.78 -6.81 10.22
CA LEU A 10 -12.52 -8.10 9.61
C LEU A 10 -12.23 -9.11 10.72
N GLU A 11 -12.91 -10.24 10.65
CA GLU A 11 -12.56 -11.46 11.39
C GLU A 11 -12.03 -12.45 10.35
N TYR A 12 -10.86 -13.01 10.62
CA TYR A 12 -10.23 -13.98 9.72
C TYR A 12 -10.90 -15.34 9.85
N ASP A 13 -10.91 -16.15 8.78
CA ASP A 13 -11.46 -17.50 8.86
C ASP A 13 -10.57 -18.40 9.73
N THR A 14 -9.25 -18.25 9.58
CA THR A 14 -8.26 -18.99 10.37
C THR A 14 -7.09 -18.11 10.83
N TYR A 15 -6.36 -18.60 11.83
CA TYR A 15 -5.08 -18.01 12.21
C TYR A 15 -4.07 -18.05 11.04
N ASP A 16 -4.09 -19.11 10.24
CA ASP A 16 -3.14 -19.31 9.15
C ASP A 16 -3.32 -18.26 8.04
N ASP A 17 -4.57 -17.84 7.77
CA ASP A 17 -4.85 -16.75 6.83
C ASP A 17 -4.24 -15.43 7.30
N PHE A 18 -4.37 -15.13 8.60
CA PHE A 18 -3.75 -13.95 9.20
C PHE A 18 -2.22 -14.06 9.21
N GLU A 19 -1.66 -15.21 9.58
CA GLU A 19 -0.22 -15.46 9.57
C GLU A 19 0.36 -15.28 8.16
N LYS A 20 -0.32 -15.80 7.13
CA LYS A 20 0.04 -15.60 5.73
C LYS A 20 0.02 -14.13 5.35
N PHE A 21 -1.04 -13.40 5.68
CA PHE A 21 -1.12 -11.95 5.45
C PHE A 21 0.05 -11.20 6.09
N ILE A 22 0.33 -11.44 7.37
CA ILE A 22 1.43 -10.80 8.09
C ILE A 22 2.80 -11.10 7.47
N LYS A 23 3.04 -12.37 7.08
CA LYS A 23 4.27 -12.79 6.40
C LYS A 23 4.41 -12.10 5.04
N GLU A 24 3.34 -12.04 4.26
CA GLU A 24 3.34 -11.38 2.95
C GLU A 24 3.65 -9.88 3.05
N GLN A 25 3.23 -9.22 4.13
CA GLN A 25 3.55 -7.82 4.41
C GLN A 25 4.91 -7.61 5.10
N ASN A 26 5.70 -8.67 5.29
CA ASN A 26 7.01 -8.66 5.96
C ASN A 26 6.95 -8.21 7.44
N PHE A 27 5.91 -8.63 8.17
CA PHE A 27 5.67 -8.32 9.58
C PHE A 27 5.71 -9.55 10.50
N SER A 28 6.39 -10.63 10.12
CA SER A 28 6.45 -11.89 10.88
C SER A 28 6.82 -11.72 12.37
N HIS A 29 7.65 -10.73 12.70
CA HIS A 29 8.04 -10.40 14.08
C HIS A 29 6.86 -10.01 14.98
N LEU A 30 5.74 -9.52 14.41
CA LEU A 30 4.56 -9.13 15.19
C LEU A 30 3.83 -10.33 15.81
N ILE A 31 4.01 -11.51 15.25
CA ILE A 31 3.21 -12.71 15.57
C ILE A 31 4.01 -13.83 16.23
N GLU A 32 5.27 -13.58 16.61
CA GLU A 32 6.13 -14.59 17.25
C GLU A 32 5.57 -15.08 18.61
N ASN A 33 4.86 -14.21 19.34
CA ASN A 33 4.41 -14.48 20.72
C ASN A 33 2.88 -14.31 20.88
N ILE A 34 2.09 -14.69 19.88
CA ILE A 34 0.63 -14.59 19.94
C ILE A 34 -0.04 -15.94 20.14
N ASP A 35 -1.17 -15.93 20.83
CA ASP A 35 -2.00 -17.13 21.01
C ASP A 35 -2.64 -17.53 19.68
N LYS A 36 -2.17 -18.66 19.13
CA LYS A 36 -2.65 -19.20 17.84
C LYS A 36 -4.04 -19.81 17.92
N LYS A 37 -4.60 -20.02 19.12
CA LYS A 37 -5.95 -20.56 19.30
C LYS A 37 -7.05 -19.52 19.10
N LYS A 38 -6.70 -18.23 19.19
CA LYS A 38 -7.65 -17.13 19.00
C LYS A 38 -7.67 -16.74 17.52
N ILE A 39 -8.88 -16.71 16.94
CA ILE A 39 -9.11 -16.15 15.60
C ILE A 39 -8.74 -14.65 15.63
N PRO A 40 -7.78 -14.20 14.81
CA PRO A 40 -7.39 -12.80 14.78
C PRO A 40 -8.51 -11.90 14.25
N THR A 41 -8.65 -10.72 14.83
CA THR A 41 -9.56 -9.67 14.35
C THR A 41 -8.78 -8.42 14.00
N GLU A 42 -9.22 -7.74 12.95
CA GLU A 42 -8.56 -6.56 12.41
C GLU A 42 -9.58 -5.45 12.13
N ASN A 43 -9.17 -4.20 12.33
CA ASN A 43 -9.81 -3.07 11.68
C ASN A 43 -8.85 -2.48 10.67
N TYR A 44 -9.23 -2.48 9.40
CA TYR A 44 -8.43 -1.89 8.35
C TYR A 44 -9.03 -0.57 7.87
N LYS A 45 -8.19 0.32 7.35
CA LYS A 45 -8.60 1.55 6.68
C LYS A 45 -7.78 1.76 5.41
N ARG A 46 -8.44 2.16 4.32
CA ARG A 46 -7.83 2.29 2.99
C ARG A 46 -7.71 3.75 2.58
N PHE A 47 -6.58 4.07 1.97
CA PHE A 47 -6.21 5.33 1.37
C PHE A 47 -5.82 5.03 -0.07
N SER A 48 -6.65 5.44 -1.03
CA SER A 48 -6.50 5.06 -2.43
C SER A 48 -6.29 6.29 -3.29
N LYS A 49 -5.32 6.22 -4.19
CA LYS A 49 -5.04 7.24 -5.19
C LYS A 49 -5.11 6.67 -6.60
N MET A 50 -5.66 7.44 -7.50
CA MET A 50 -5.58 7.18 -8.94
C MET A 50 -4.85 8.34 -9.62
N LEU A 51 -3.81 8.02 -10.40
CA LEU A 51 -3.18 8.97 -11.30
C LEU A 51 -3.86 8.87 -12.66
N ILE A 52 -4.26 10.02 -13.19
CA ILE A 52 -4.86 10.17 -14.50
C ILE A 52 -4.16 11.34 -15.17
N SER A 53 -4.02 11.23 -16.49
CA SER A 53 -3.41 12.26 -17.30
C SER A 53 -4.07 12.36 -18.68
N ASN A 54 -3.98 13.56 -19.26
CA ASN A 54 -4.22 13.86 -20.68
C ASN A 54 -2.95 14.38 -21.41
N SER A 55 -1.77 14.30 -20.78
CA SER A 55 -0.49 14.81 -21.30
C SER A 55 0.71 14.06 -20.68
N ASN A 56 1.94 14.56 -20.86
CA ASN A 56 3.11 13.99 -20.17
C ASN A 56 3.11 14.29 -18.65
N ASN A 57 2.31 15.25 -18.18
CA ASN A 57 2.14 15.59 -16.76
C ASN A 57 0.92 14.88 -16.17
N PHE A 58 0.79 14.79 -14.86
CA PHE A 58 -0.41 14.25 -14.21
C PHE A 58 -1.03 15.26 -13.26
N PHE A 59 -2.31 15.05 -12.94
CA PHE A 59 -2.97 15.83 -11.90
C PHE A 59 -2.39 15.46 -10.53
N LEU A 60 -1.51 16.33 -10.01
CA LEU A 60 -0.93 16.18 -8.67
C LEU A 60 -1.89 16.76 -7.63
N GLN A 61 -2.67 15.90 -6.97
CA GLN A 61 -3.51 16.31 -5.86
C GLN A 61 -2.65 16.62 -4.63
N LYS A 62 -3.06 17.61 -3.83
CA LYS A 62 -2.37 17.94 -2.57
C LYS A 62 -2.27 16.70 -1.68
N ASN A 63 -1.06 16.46 -1.19
CA ASN A 63 -0.76 15.43 -0.19
C ASN A 63 -1.45 15.79 1.13
N ASN A 64 -2.43 14.98 1.54
CA ASN A 64 -3.29 15.29 2.68
C ASN A 64 -3.83 14.05 3.41
N LEU A 65 -3.40 12.85 3.04
CA LEU A 65 -3.87 11.62 3.68
C LEU A 65 -2.93 11.23 4.82
N ASP A 66 -3.48 10.64 5.88
CA ASP A 66 -2.69 10.13 7.01
C ASP A 66 -1.73 9.01 6.60
N TYR A 67 -2.01 8.33 5.50
CA TYR A 67 -1.13 7.34 4.90
C TYR A 67 -1.26 7.37 3.38
N GLU A 68 -0.15 7.60 2.66
CA GLU A 68 -0.19 7.79 1.22
C GLU A 68 1.06 7.30 0.49
N VAL A 69 0.84 6.87 -0.75
CA VAL A 69 1.86 6.79 -1.79
C VAL A 69 1.81 8.11 -2.58
N VAL A 70 2.96 8.76 -2.72
CA VAL A 70 3.12 10.05 -3.41
C VAL A 70 3.98 9.83 -4.65
N ALA A 71 3.48 10.22 -5.81
CA ALA A 71 4.25 10.22 -7.05
C ALA A 71 5.32 11.33 -7.01
N LEU A 72 6.57 10.99 -7.33
CA LEU A 72 7.69 11.95 -7.38
C LEU A 72 7.97 12.43 -8.81
N ASN A 73 7.67 11.59 -9.80
CA ASN A 73 7.70 11.94 -11.21
C ASN A 73 6.40 11.51 -11.91
N SER A 74 6.24 11.87 -13.18
CA SER A 74 5.09 11.46 -13.98
C SER A 74 5.33 10.07 -14.57
N PRO A 75 4.46 9.08 -14.34
CA PRO A 75 4.56 7.80 -15.04
C PRO A 75 4.16 7.94 -16.52
N PHE A 76 3.50 9.03 -16.92
CA PHE A 76 3.02 9.28 -18.28
C PHE A 76 4.05 9.99 -19.17
N ASP A 77 5.17 10.44 -18.62
CA ASP A 77 6.25 11.03 -19.42
C ASP A 77 7.13 9.91 -20.00
N ARG A 78 7.10 9.73 -21.32
CA ARG A 78 7.88 8.69 -22.04
C ARG A 78 9.39 8.77 -21.81
N ARG A 79 9.91 9.90 -21.34
CA ARG A 79 11.33 10.06 -20.99
C ARG A 79 11.69 9.34 -19.69
N ASN A 80 10.69 9.02 -18.86
CA ASN A 80 10.89 8.30 -17.61
C ASN A 80 10.83 6.79 -17.84
N GLU A 81 11.98 6.13 -17.81
CA GLU A 81 12.03 4.65 -17.77
C GLU A 81 11.51 4.10 -16.42
N TYR A 82 11.66 4.89 -15.36
CA TYR A 82 11.27 4.51 -14.01
C TYR A 82 10.18 5.43 -13.47
N PHE A 83 9.24 4.84 -12.74
CA PHE A 83 8.34 5.57 -11.89
C PHE A 83 8.86 5.59 -10.46
N GLU A 84 8.94 6.79 -9.90
CA GLU A 84 9.45 7.06 -8.56
C GLU A 84 8.31 7.50 -7.65
N PHE A 85 8.28 6.95 -6.44
CA PHE A 85 7.25 7.25 -5.47
C PHE A 85 7.84 7.34 -4.06
N ARG A 86 7.13 8.00 -3.15
CA ARG A 86 7.42 8.03 -1.71
C ARG A 86 6.24 7.51 -0.91
N VAL A 87 6.50 6.73 0.13
CA VAL A 87 5.48 6.28 1.09
C VAL A 87 5.58 7.14 2.35
N ILE A 88 4.46 7.76 2.74
CA ILE A 88 4.38 8.67 3.88
C ILE A 88 3.26 8.19 4.81
N GLU A 89 3.57 8.06 6.10
CA GLU A 89 2.59 7.85 7.17
C GLU A 89 2.70 9.01 8.17
N ARG A 90 1.59 9.73 8.41
CA ARG A 90 1.51 10.88 9.33
C ARG A 90 2.62 11.91 9.08
N ASN A 91 2.78 12.31 7.82
CA ASN A 91 3.81 13.24 7.34
C ASN A 91 5.26 12.77 7.55
N LYS A 92 5.50 11.48 7.83
CA LYS A 92 6.85 10.90 7.95
C LYS A 92 7.10 9.88 6.86
N PRO A 93 8.27 9.92 6.18
CA PRO A 93 8.60 8.90 5.18
C PRO A 93 8.82 7.53 5.84
N LEU A 94 8.29 6.47 5.24
CA LEU A 94 8.50 5.11 5.70
C LEU A 94 9.79 4.54 5.10
N LYS A 95 10.88 4.60 5.85
CA LYS A 95 12.20 4.08 5.47
C LYS A 95 12.27 2.54 5.51
N ASN A 96 13.05 1.94 4.60
CA ASN A 96 13.33 0.49 4.59
C ASN A 96 12.06 -0.39 4.59
N PHE A 97 10.98 0.14 4.01
CA PHE A 97 9.65 -0.41 4.08
C PHE A 97 9.32 -1.21 2.80
N GLN A 98 8.68 -2.36 2.95
CA GLN A 98 8.29 -3.20 1.82
C GLN A 98 7.00 -2.68 1.18
N VAL A 99 7.06 -2.46 -0.13
CA VAL A 99 5.92 -2.05 -0.96
C VAL A 99 5.68 -3.14 -1.99
N THR A 100 4.43 -3.59 -2.10
CA THR A 100 4.04 -4.59 -3.09
C THR A 100 3.63 -3.87 -4.37
N ILE A 101 4.16 -4.31 -5.50
CA ILE A 101 3.86 -3.80 -6.83
C ILE A 101 3.10 -4.88 -7.57
N PHE A 102 1.83 -4.62 -7.86
CA PHE A 102 1.06 -5.45 -8.77
C PHE A 102 1.03 -4.79 -10.14
N SER A 103 1.19 -5.57 -11.20
CA SER A 103 0.99 -5.08 -12.55
C SER A 103 0.32 -6.12 -13.44
N LYS A 104 -0.44 -5.64 -14.43
CA LYS A 104 -1.22 -6.48 -15.33
C LYS A 104 -1.10 -6.01 -16.78
N ASP A 105 -0.88 -6.97 -17.68
CA ASP A 105 -0.72 -6.80 -19.13
C ASP A 105 -1.48 -7.93 -19.84
N GLY A 106 -2.62 -7.59 -20.43
CA GLY A 106 -3.58 -8.58 -20.94
C GLY A 106 -4.03 -9.53 -19.81
N ASP A 107 -3.81 -10.82 -19.99
CA ASP A 107 -4.11 -11.87 -19.00
C ASP A 107 -2.97 -12.14 -18.01
N ASN A 108 -1.79 -11.54 -18.22
CA ASN A 108 -0.63 -11.76 -17.37
C ASN A 108 -0.69 -10.88 -16.11
N PHE A 109 -0.41 -11.47 -14.95
CA PHE A 109 -0.34 -10.79 -13.65
C PHE A 109 1.03 -10.95 -13.02
N TYR A 110 1.61 -9.84 -12.57
CA TYR A 110 2.93 -9.79 -11.95
C TYR A 110 2.82 -9.20 -10.54
N LYS A 111 3.57 -9.76 -9.59
CA LYS A 111 3.70 -9.29 -8.21
C LYS A 111 5.18 -9.17 -7.88
N ASP A 112 5.64 -7.95 -7.62
CA ASP A 112 7.00 -7.64 -7.22
C ASP A 112 7.02 -6.93 -5.86
N TYR A 113 8.21 -6.88 -5.25
CA TYR A 113 8.44 -6.17 -3.99
C TYR A 113 9.54 -5.12 -4.16
N VAL A 114 9.27 -3.90 -3.71
CA VAL A 114 10.24 -2.81 -3.66
C VAL A 114 10.45 -2.42 -2.20
N LYS A 115 11.71 -2.27 -1.80
CA LYS A 115 12.06 -1.73 -0.48
C LYS A 115 12.38 -0.25 -0.61
N THR A 116 11.73 0.58 0.20
CA THR A 116 12.00 2.02 0.19
C THR A 116 13.39 2.35 0.74
N ASN A 117 13.99 3.42 0.23
CA ASN A 117 15.25 3.96 0.72
C ASN A 117 15.06 4.71 2.06
N PRO A 118 16.13 5.28 2.67
CA PRO A 118 16.01 6.08 3.90
C PRO A 118 15.08 7.30 3.82
N ASN A 119 14.82 7.83 2.63
CA ASN A 119 13.88 8.92 2.38
C ASN A 119 12.43 8.44 2.14
N GLY A 120 12.19 7.13 2.30
CA GLY A 120 10.89 6.50 2.08
C GLY A 120 10.51 6.35 0.60
N GLU A 121 11.50 6.39 -0.31
CA GLU A 121 11.27 6.40 -1.75
C GLU A 121 11.53 5.03 -2.37
N GLY A 122 10.71 4.64 -3.34
CA GLY A 122 10.88 3.45 -4.17
C GLY A 122 10.86 3.80 -5.65
N LYS A 123 11.41 2.91 -6.48
CA LYS A 123 11.33 3.01 -7.94
C LYS A 123 10.89 1.70 -8.57
N ILE A 124 10.14 1.77 -9.66
CA ILE A 124 9.77 0.63 -10.50
C ILE A 124 10.05 0.95 -11.96
N ARG A 125 10.35 -0.08 -12.76
CA ARG A 125 10.46 0.07 -14.21
C ARG A 125 9.06 0.13 -14.83
N LEU A 126 8.88 1.02 -15.79
CA LEU A 126 7.62 1.16 -16.52
C LEU A 126 7.63 0.33 -17.80
N PHE A 127 6.47 -0.23 -18.12
CA PHE A 127 6.18 -0.96 -19.35
C PHE A 127 4.89 -0.39 -19.93
N GLU A 128 4.86 -0.27 -21.26
CA GLU A 128 3.68 0.19 -21.98
C GLU A 128 2.53 -0.85 -21.91
N ASN A 129 1.30 -0.39 -22.16
CA ASN A 129 0.09 -1.22 -22.14
C ASN A 129 -0.12 -2.01 -20.84
N ARG A 130 0.28 -1.40 -19.72
CA ARG A 130 0.30 -2.07 -18.41
C ARG A 130 -0.41 -1.26 -17.34
N SER A 131 -1.26 -1.95 -16.58
CA SER A 131 -1.90 -1.40 -15.38
C SER A 131 -1.00 -1.65 -14.17
N TYR A 132 -0.90 -0.68 -13.27
CA TYR A 132 -0.11 -0.76 -12.05
C TYR A 132 -0.96 -0.49 -10.82
N LEU A 133 -0.66 -1.22 -9.74
CA LEU A 133 -1.13 -0.97 -8.39
C LEU A 133 0.06 -1.06 -7.43
N ILE A 134 0.43 0.08 -6.87
CA ILE A 134 1.44 0.20 -5.82
C ILE A 134 0.70 0.11 -4.51
N SER A 135 1.05 -0.86 -3.66
CA SER A 135 0.39 -1.14 -2.39
C SER A 135 1.38 -1.14 -1.24
N ALA A 136 1.11 -0.29 -0.25
CA ALA A 136 1.88 -0.17 0.97
C ALA A 136 0.94 -0.44 2.15
N VAL A 137 1.26 -1.43 2.99
CA VAL A 137 0.38 -1.86 4.09
C VAL A 137 1.14 -1.84 5.41
N THR A 138 0.70 -1.04 6.38
CA THR A 138 1.21 -1.12 7.75
C THR A 138 0.27 -1.98 8.58
N VAL A 139 0.83 -2.73 9.52
CA VAL A 139 0.06 -3.52 10.49
C VAL A 139 0.62 -3.28 11.88
N LYS A 140 -0.28 -3.14 12.86
CA LYS A 140 0.10 -3.05 14.26
C LYS A 140 -0.93 -3.72 15.16
N LYS A 141 -0.48 -4.11 16.36
CA LYS A 141 -1.38 -4.51 17.44
C LYS A 141 -2.12 -3.28 17.98
N ALA A 142 -3.42 -3.42 18.22
CA ALA A 142 -4.23 -2.36 18.78
C ALA A 142 -3.85 -2.09 20.25
N SER A 143 -3.68 -0.81 20.61
CA SER A 143 -3.56 -0.39 22.00
C SER A 143 -4.87 -0.59 22.77
N LEU A 144 -4.84 -0.50 24.10
CA LEU A 144 -6.03 -0.69 24.94
C LEU A 144 -7.20 0.25 24.52
N LEU A 145 -6.91 1.53 24.30
CA LEU A 145 -7.91 2.51 23.86
C LEU A 145 -8.45 2.19 22.47
N GLU A 146 -7.59 1.74 21.55
CA GLU A 146 -8.00 1.35 20.21
C GLU A 146 -8.86 0.09 20.22
N LYS A 147 -8.55 -0.90 21.08
CA LYS A 147 -9.37 -2.10 21.27
C LYS A 147 -10.77 -1.75 21.78
N LEU A 148 -10.88 -0.82 22.73
CA LEU A 148 -12.19 -0.36 23.23
C LEU A 148 -13.01 0.32 22.12
N LYS A 149 -12.36 1.08 21.24
CA LYS A 149 -13.03 1.82 20.16
C LYS A 149 -13.38 0.96 18.95
N LEU A 150 -12.44 0.15 18.49
CA LEU A 150 -12.51 -0.59 17.22
C LEU A 150 -12.88 -2.06 17.40
N LYS A 151 -12.75 -2.60 18.63
CA LYS A 151 -13.09 -3.99 18.98
C LYS A 151 -12.28 -5.03 18.19
N SER A 152 -11.07 -4.69 17.74
CA SER A 152 -10.15 -5.63 17.08
C SER A 152 -8.79 -5.71 17.78
N GLU A 153 -8.10 -6.84 17.59
CA GLU A 153 -6.74 -7.05 18.08
C GLU A 153 -5.68 -6.35 17.24
N TRP A 154 -5.96 -6.18 15.95
CA TRP A 154 -5.05 -5.64 14.96
C TRP A 154 -5.66 -4.43 14.26
N ILE A 155 -4.78 -3.57 13.76
CA ILE A 155 -5.13 -2.44 12.90
C ILE A 155 -4.17 -2.46 11.72
N SER A 156 -4.73 -2.25 10.52
CA SER A 156 -3.91 -1.98 9.34
C SER A 156 -4.33 -0.73 8.59
N HIS A 157 -3.35 -0.09 7.97
CA HIS A 157 -3.54 1.01 7.03
C HIS A 157 -3.04 0.56 5.67
N TRP A 158 -3.85 0.80 4.65
CA TRP A 158 -3.56 0.39 3.28
C TRP A 158 -3.49 1.63 2.40
N ALA A 159 -2.28 2.05 2.05
CA ALA A 159 -2.08 3.08 1.03
C ALA A 159 -1.93 2.39 -0.33
N SER A 160 -2.65 2.90 -1.32
CA SER A 160 -2.57 2.38 -2.67
C SER A 160 -2.55 3.50 -3.70
N MET A 161 -1.84 3.26 -4.79
CA MET A 161 -1.84 4.12 -5.96
C MET A 161 -1.92 3.30 -7.23
N THR A 162 -2.85 3.66 -8.11
CA THR A 162 -3.03 3.00 -9.39
C THR A 162 -2.95 3.96 -10.57
N PHE A 163 -2.43 3.44 -11.68
CA PHE A 163 -2.39 4.11 -12.97
C PHE A 163 -2.29 3.08 -14.08
N TYR A 164 -2.71 3.49 -15.28
CA TYR A 164 -2.58 2.70 -16.50
C TYR A 164 -1.67 3.43 -17.46
N LEU A 165 -0.68 2.71 -18.01
CA LEU A 165 0.18 3.24 -19.06
C LEU A 165 -0.27 2.73 -20.41
N ASN A 166 -0.68 3.66 -21.24
CA ASN A 166 -0.86 3.46 -22.67
C ASN A 166 -0.36 4.71 -23.39
N TYR A 167 0.49 4.48 -24.37
CA TYR A 167 1.06 5.49 -25.22
C TYR A 167 0.40 5.35 -26.59
N ASN A 168 -0.75 6.00 -26.75
CA ASN A 168 -1.36 6.16 -28.08
C ASN A 168 -0.41 6.91 -29.04
#